data_AF-A0A0G4NL48-F1
#
_entry.id   AF-A0A0G4NL48-F1
#
_cell.length_a   1.000
_cell.length_b   1.000
_cell.length_c   1.000
_cell.angle_alpha   90.00
_cell.angle_beta   90.00
_cell.angle_gamma   90.00
#
_symmetry.space_group_name_H-M   'P 1'
#
loop_
_entity.id
_entity.type
_entity.pdbx_description
1 polymer ?
#
loop_
_entity_poly.entity_id
_entity_poly.type
_entity_poly.pdbx_seq_one_letter_code
_entity_poly.pdbx_strand_id
1 'polypeptide(L)'
;MADSLFGMIRNTHKTTPDYTVSAYSDNAAVLEGETAAFWAPDYSTGSWKLTKEVVHILAKVETHNHPTAISPFPGAATGAGGEIRDEGAVGRGSKPKAGLCGFWVSDLLIPDEKAPWEVDIGKPAHFASSLDIMLEAPIGSARFNNEFGRPCLLGCFRTLLTNVGNDDEPEWRGYHKPIMIAGGVGTVRPQHALKDPKDVNDGAH
;
A
#
# COMPACT_ATOMS: atom_id res chain seq x y z
N MET A 1 7.03 15.67 27.62
CA MET A 1 6.89 14.83 26.43
C MET A 1 7.31 15.72 25.25
N ALA A 2 8.51 15.55 24.70
CA ALA A 2 8.85 14.46 23.77
C ALA A 2 7.86 14.48 22.61
N ASP A 3 8.32 14.83 21.41
CA ASP A 3 7.52 15.07 20.20
C ASP A 3 6.35 14.08 20.01
N SER A 4 5.24 14.53 19.41
CA SER A 4 4.16 13.63 19.01
C SER A 4 4.70 12.51 18.10
N LEU A 5 4.01 11.37 18.00
CA LEU A 5 4.41 10.28 17.09
C LEU A 5 4.67 10.81 15.68
N PHE A 6 3.79 11.68 15.17
CA PHE A 6 3.97 12.32 13.88
C PHE A 6 5.12 13.34 13.88
N GLY A 7 5.35 14.07 14.98
CA GLY A 7 6.51 14.95 15.16
C GLY A 7 7.84 14.18 15.04
N MET A 8 7.94 12.99 15.65
CA MET A 8 9.11 12.11 15.52
C MET A 8 9.31 11.61 14.09
N ILE A 9 8.24 11.30 13.35
CA ILE A 9 8.34 10.96 11.93
C ILE A 9 8.81 12.17 11.11
N ARG A 10 8.24 13.37 11.32
CA ARG A 10 8.69 14.58 10.61
C ARG A 10 10.14 14.94 10.92
N ASN A 11 10.68 14.52 12.07
CA ASN A 11 12.08 14.72 12.41
C ASN A 11 13.05 14.02 11.45
N THR A 12 12.66 12.88 10.84
CA THR A 12 13.51 12.20 9.86
C THR A 12 13.73 13.08 8.63
N HIS A 13 12.64 13.66 8.09
CA HIS A 13 12.70 14.62 6.98
C HIS A 13 13.41 15.93 7.36
N LYS A 14 13.20 16.46 8.59
CA LYS A 14 13.94 17.65 9.06
C LYS A 14 15.45 17.42 9.07
N THR A 15 15.89 16.21 9.41
CA THR A 15 17.31 15.86 9.53
C THR A 15 17.92 15.49 8.18
N THR A 16 17.14 14.85 7.30
CA THR A 16 17.57 14.40 5.96
C THR A 16 16.55 14.82 4.91
N PRO A 17 16.52 16.11 4.51
CA PRO A 17 15.55 16.62 3.54
C PRO A 17 15.94 16.35 2.08
N ASP A 18 17.18 15.89 1.84
CA ASP A 18 17.75 15.72 0.52
C ASP A 18 16.84 14.87 -0.39
N TYR A 19 16.74 15.29 -1.65
CA TYR A 19 15.94 14.62 -2.68
C TYR A 19 14.43 14.52 -2.40
N THR A 20 13.88 15.26 -1.44
CA THR A 20 12.43 15.29 -1.21
C THR A 20 11.79 16.46 -1.96
N VAL A 21 10.84 16.17 -2.83
CA VAL A 21 10.02 17.18 -3.55
C VAL A 21 8.74 17.49 -2.78
N SER A 22 8.09 16.48 -2.22
CA SER A 22 6.85 16.63 -1.44
C SER A 22 6.80 15.59 -0.32
N ALA A 23 6.51 16.03 0.90
CA ALA A 23 6.27 15.18 2.05
C ALA A 23 5.25 15.82 2.99
N TYR A 24 4.30 15.01 3.47
CA TYR A 24 3.26 15.42 4.43
C TYR A 24 2.28 16.52 3.95
N SER A 25 2.21 16.75 2.64
CA SER A 25 1.36 17.77 2.01
C SER A 25 0.44 17.21 0.92
N ASP A 26 0.46 15.88 0.71
CA ASP A 26 -0.34 15.21 -0.30
C ASP A 26 -0.55 13.73 0.06
N ASN A 27 -1.32 13.03 -0.78
CA ASN A 27 -1.66 11.61 -0.62
C ASN A 27 -0.47 10.67 -0.72
N ALA A 28 0.65 11.09 -1.31
CA ALA A 28 1.89 10.33 -1.39
C ALA A 28 3.10 11.24 -1.22
N ALA A 29 4.24 10.66 -0.86
CA ALA A 29 5.52 11.36 -0.90
C ALA A 29 6.03 11.43 -2.35
N VAL A 30 6.74 12.51 -2.70
CA VAL A 30 7.42 12.66 -3.99
C VAL A 30 8.90 12.87 -3.73
N LEU A 31 9.70 12.03 -4.37
CA LEU A 31 11.15 12.06 -4.36
C LEU A 31 11.66 12.63 -5.69
N GLU A 32 12.77 13.35 -5.60
CA GLU A 32 13.51 13.82 -6.76
C GLU A 32 13.89 12.61 -7.63
N GLY A 33 13.80 12.83 -8.93
CA GLY A 33 14.08 11.80 -9.92
C GLY A 33 15.09 12.32 -10.91
N GLU A 34 15.41 11.49 -11.89
CA GLU A 34 16.48 11.78 -12.84
C GLU A 34 15.93 12.26 -14.18
N THR A 35 16.83 12.78 -15.01
CA THR A 35 16.50 13.04 -16.41
C THR A 35 16.18 11.73 -17.12
N ALA A 36 14.95 11.59 -17.58
CA ALA A 36 14.44 10.39 -18.23
C ALA A 36 13.64 10.75 -19.50
N ALA A 37 13.04 9.73 -20.09
CA ALA A 37 12.23 9.82 -21.29
C ALA A 37 10.75 9.69 -20.93
N PHE A 38 10.00 10.79 -20.98
CA PHE A 38 8.55 10.77 -20.86
C PHE A 38 7.94 10.44 -22.22
N TRP A 39 7.27 9.29 -22.30
CA TRP A 39 6.64 8.78 -23.52
C TRP A 39 5.13 8.95 -23.44
N ALA A 40 4.57 9.82 -24.29
CA ALA A 40 3.15 10.14 -24.32
C ALA A 40 2.72 10.60 -25.72
N PRO A 41 1.42 10.53 -26.08
CA PRO A 41 0.94 11.11 -27.31
C PRO A 41 1.05 12.65 -27.26
N ASP A 42 1.46 13.23 -28.38
CA ASP A 42 1.29 14.65 -28.63
C ASP A 42 -0.18 14.93 -28.94
N TYR A 43 -0.86 15.70 -28.10
CA TYR A 43 -2.29 15.95 -28.22
C TYR A 43 -2.70 16.71 -29.49
N SER A 44 -1.77 17.40 -30.15
CA SER A 44 -2.06 18.12 -31.41
C SER A 44 -1.97 17.22 -32.64
N THR A 45 -1.16 16.16 -32.59
CA THR A 45 -0.90 15.29 -33.75
C THR A 45 -1.38 13.84 -33.58
N GLY A 46 -1.65 13.41 -32.34
CA GLY A 46 -1.93 12.01 -32.01
C GLY A 46 -0.71 11.08 -32.11
N SER A 47 0.45 11.60 -32.50
CA SER A 47 1.68 10.82 -32.63
C SER A 47 2.36 10.63 -31.27
N TRP A 48 2.97 9.47 -31.05
CA TRP A 48 3.73 9.21 -29.83
C TRP A 48 5.07 9.94 -29.86
N LYS A 49 5.36 10.69 -28.80
CA LYS A 49 6.59 11.46 -28.66
C LYS A 49 7.32 11.07 -27.38
N LEU A 50 8.65 11.05 -27.48
CA LEU A 50 9.55 10.88 -26.35
C LEU A 50 10.15 12.23 -25.99
N THR A 51 9.85 12.71 -24.79
CA THR A 51 10.30 14.01 -24.28
C THR A 51 11.34 13.78 -23.20
N LYS A 52 12.53 14.36 -23.35
CA LYS A 52 13.58 14.30 -22.33
C LYS A 52 13.26 15.34 -21.25
N GLU A 53 12.91 14.89 -20.06
CA GLU A 53 12.59 15.74 -18.90
C GLU A 53 12.97 15.03 -17.59
N VAL A 54 13.06 15.76 -16.49
CA VAL A 54 13.16 15.14 -15.15
C VAL A 54 11.85 14.42 -14.86
N VAL A 55 11.91 13.19 -14.36
CA VAL A 55 10.72 12.43 -13.97
C VAL A 55 10.86 12.02 -12.52
N HIS A 56 10.10 12.68 -11.64
CA HIS A 56 10.08 12.39 -10.20
C HIS A 56 9.38 11.06 -9.92
N ILE A 57 9.69 10.49 -8.75
CA ILE A 57 9.13 9.23 -8.26
C ILE A 57 8.20 9.56 -7.11
N LEU A 58 7.01 8.96 -7.09
CA LEU A 58 6.12 9.00 -5.92
C LEU A 58 6.07 7.64 -5.25
N ALA A 59 5.78 7.61 -3.96
CA ALA A 59 5.61 6.37 -3.20
C ALA A 59 4.48 6.49 -2.15
N LYS A 60 3.63 5.47 -2.10
CA LYS A 60 2.55 5.33 -1.10
C LYS A 60 2.41 3.87 -0.68
N VAL A 61 1.97 3.68 0.57
CA VAL A 61 1.56 2.39 1.11
C VAL A 61 0.34 2.63 2.00
N GLU A 62 -0.65 1.76 1.86
CA GLU A 62 -1.88 1.73 2.65
C GLU A 62 -2.15 0.32 3.19
N THR A 63 -3.12 0.25 4.09
CA THR A 63 -3.61 -1.03 4.62
C THR A 63 -5.12 -1.12 4.53
N HIS A 64 -5.65 -2.33 4.35
CA HIS A 64 -7.09 -2.55 4.21
C HIS A 64 -7.60 -3.71 5.11
N ASN A 65 -7.15 -3.67 6.36
CA ASN A 65 -7.20 -4.79 7.33
C ASN A 65 -8.62 -5.25 7.69
N HIS A 66 -9.48 -4.33 8.15
CA HIS A 66 -10.80 -4.70 8.68
C HIS A 66 -11.71 -5.27 7.58
N PRO A 67 -11.86 -4.64 6.41
CA PRO A 67 -12.70 -5.22 5.35
C PRO A 67 -12.17 -6.55 4.83
N THR A 68 -10.83 -6.73 4.79
CA THR A 68 -10.22 -8.02 4.40
C THR A 68 -10.53 -9.13 5.42
N ALA A 69 -10.68 -8.80 6.70
CA ALA A 69 -11.12 -9.77 7.72
C ALA A 69 -12.54 -10.29 7.48
N ILE A 70 -13.41 -9.46 6.89
CA ILE A 70 -14.84 -9.77 6.68
C ILE A 70 -15.07 -10.41 5.30
N SER A 71 -14.52 -9.82 4.25
CA SER A 71 -14.66 -10.26 2.87
C SER A 71 -13.33 -10.10 2.14
N PRO A 72 -12.49 -11.15 2.12
CA PRO A 72 -11.08 -11.00 1.78
C PRO A 72 -10.83 -10.55 0.34
N PHE A 73 -11.55 -11.13 -0.63
CA PHE A 73 -11.41 -10.77 -2.04
C PHE A 73 -11.68 -9.27 -2.29
N PRO A 74 -12.89 -8.73 -2.02
CA PRO A 74 -13.16 -7.32 -2.29
C PRO A 74 -12.36 -6.41 -1.35
N GLY A 75 -12.09 -6.82 -0.10
CA GLY A 75 -11.28 -6.04 0.83
C GLY A 75 -9.86 -5.78 0.32
N ALA A 76 -9.23 -6.81 -0.25
CA ALA A 76 -7.90 -6.68 -0.83
C ALA A 76 -7.89 -5.97 -2.19
N ALA A 77 -8.91 -6.21 -3.02
CA ALA A 77 -9.08 -5.53 -4.30
C ALA A 77 -9.25 -4.01 -4.11
N THR A 78 -10.12 -3.58 -3.19
CA THR A 78 -10.31 -2.16 -2.90
C THR A 78 -9.14 -1.54 -2.15
N GLY A 79 -8.37 -2.33 -1.38
CA GLY A 79 -7.09 -1.92 -0.82
C GLY A 79 -6.10 -1.50 -1.90
N ALA A 80 -5.89 -2.35 -2.92
CA ALA A 80 -5.07 -1.99 -4.07
C ALA A 80 -5.65 -0.81 -4.87
N GLY A 81 -6.96 -0.81 -5.09
CA GLY A 81 -7.62 0.26 -5.83
C GLY A 81 -7.61 1.62 -5.13
N GLY A 82 -7.69 1.66 -3.80
CA GLY A 82 -7.55 2.88 -3.01
C GLY A 82 -6.17 3.50 -3.16
N GLU A 83 -5.15 2.67 -2.92
CA GLU A 83 -3.77 3.10 -3.01
C GLU A 83 -3.36 3.56 -4.42
N ILE A 84 -3.84 2.89 -5.48
CA ILE A 84 -3.63 3.32 -6.87
C ILE A 84 -4.27 4.70 -7.15
N ARG A 85 -5.44 5.00 -6.55
CA ARG A 85 -6.07 6.32 -6.70
C ARG A 85 -5.26 7.40 -6.03
N ASP A 86 -4.73 7.11 -4.84
CA ASP A 86 -3.87 8.05 -4.12
C ASP A 86 -2.62 8.40 -4.93
N GLU A 87 -1.97 7.41 -5.53
CA GLU A 87 -0.87 7.64 -6.46
C GLU A 87 -1.31 8.57 -7.60
N GLY A 88 -2.36 8.22 -8.34
CA GLY A 88 -2.83 8.99 -9.50
C GLY A 88 -3.25 10.43 -9.18
N ALA A 89 -3.68 10.68 -7.94
CA ALA A 89 -4.11 11.98 -7.44
C ALA A 89 -2.97 12.87 -6.90
N VAL A 90 -1.73 12.39 -6.89
CA VAL A 90 -0.56 13.18 -6.44
C VAL A 90 -0.39 14.45 -7.29
N GLY A 91 -0.24 15.57 -6.59
CA GLY A 91 -0.04 16.90 -7.16
C GLY A 91 -1.21 17.29 -8.06
N ARG A 92 -0.92 17.45 -9.35
CA ARG A 92 -1.92 17.81 -10.39
C ARG A 92 -2.14 16.69 -11.39
N GLY A 93 -1.87 15.45 -10.97
CA GLY A 93 -2.00 14.25 -11.78
C GLY A 93 -0.66 13.57 -12.02
N SER A 94 -0.61 12.29 -11.67
CA SER A 94 0.58 11.44 -11.80
C SER A 94 0.24 10.14 -12.54
N LYS A 95 1.23 9.23 -12.65
CA LYS A 95 1.05 7.91 -13.25
C LYS A 95 1.57 6.79 -12.33
N PRO A 96 0.70 5.89 -11.85
CA PRO A 96 1.13 4.67 -11.18
C PRO A 96 2.01 3.79 -12.07
N LYS A 97 3.01 3.12 -11.48
CA LYS A 97 4.02 2.36 -12.25
C LYS A 97 4.23 0.93 -11.80
N ALA A 98 4.42 0.69 -10.50
CA ALA A 98 4.62 -0.66 -9.97
C ALA A 98 4.06 -0.75 -8.55
N GLY A 99 3.51 -1.91 -8.20
CA GLY A 99 2.92 -2.16 -6.90
C GLY A 99 3.72 -3.15 -6.05
N LEU A 100 3.34 -3.20 -4.79
CA LEU A 100 3.66 -4.25 -3.83
C LEU A 100 2.39 -4.70 -3.10
N CYS A 101 2.37 -5.93 -2.62
CA CYS A 101 1.31 -6.44 -1.76
C CYS A 101 1.88 -7.20 -0.56
N GLY A 102 1.18 -7.17 0.58
CA GLY A 102 1.63 -7.86 1.78
C GLY A 102 0.48 -8.43 2.59
N PHE A 103 0.68 -9.62 3.15
CA PHE A 103 -0.33 -10.30 3.95
C PHE A 103 0.28 -10.88 5.23
N TRP A 104 -0.23 -10.47 6.39
CA TRP A 104 0.03 -11.17 7.64
C TRP A 104 -1.27 -11.72 8.21
N VAL A 105 -1.28 -13.01 8.51
CA VAL A 105 -2.44 -13.78 9.00
C VAL A 105 -2.01 -14.68 10.17
N SER A 106 -2.95 -15.25 10.91
CA SER A 106 -2.64 -16.33 11.86
C SER A 106 -2.24 -17.61 11.11
N ASP A 107 -2.01 -18.69 11.83
CA ASP A 107 -1.76 -20.01 11.23
C ASP A 107 -2.81 -20.39 10.20
N LEU A 108 -2.39 -21.09 9.15
CA LEU A 108 -3.25 -21.40 8.01
C LEU A 108 -4.15 -22.58 8.32
N LEU A 109 -3.66 -23.57 9.09
CA LEU A 109 -4.40 -24.79 9.40
C LEU A 109 -4.90 -25.47 8.12
N ILE A 110 -4.00 -25.64 7.14
CA ILE A 110 -4.33 -26.30 5.87
C ILE A 110 -4.84 -27.72 6.16
N PRO A 111 -6.02 -28.11 5.64
CA PRO A 111 -6.55 -29.46 5.84
C PRO A 111 -5.54 -30.52 5.44
N ASP A 112 -5.38 -31.54 6.30
CA ASP A 112 -4.46 -32.67 6.14
C ASP A 112 -2.95 -32.33 6.08
N GLU A 113 -2.57 -31.05 6.18
CA GLU A 113 -1.19 -30.56 6.06
C GLU A 113 -0.81 -29.62 7.22
N LYS A 114 -1.36 -29.89 8.41
CA LYS A 114 -1.13 -29.07 9.61
C LYS A 114 0.32 -29.19 10.08
N ALA A 115 0.99 -28.05 10.26
CA ALA A 115 2.36 -28.04 10.77
C ALA A 115 2.41 -28.22 12.30
N PRO A 116 3.53 -28.73 12.87
CA PRO A 116 3.62 -29.06 14.30
C PRO A 116 3.46 -27.88 15.27
N TRP A 117 3.74 -26.66 14.80
CA TRP A 117 3.60 -25.44 15.60
C TRP A 117 2.20 -24.82 15.54
N GLU A 118 1.34 -25.28 14.62
CA GLU A 118 0.04 -24.65 14.42
C GLU A 118 -0.96 -25.07 15.51
N VAL A 119 -1.71 -24.10 16.01
CA VAL A 119 -2.77 -24.32 17.02
C VAL A 119 -4.09 -23.75 16.53
N ASP A 120 -5.17 -24.49 16.74
CA ASP A 120 -6.52 -24.00 16.49
C ASP A 120 -7.10 -23.47 17.79
N ILE A 121 -7.25 -22.14 17.86
CA ILE A 121 -7.83 -21.42 19.00
C ILE A 121 -9.24 -20.89 18.68
N GLY A 122 -9.79 -21.28 17.52
CA GLY A 122 -10.99 -20.70 16.94
C GLY A 122 -10.78 -19.28 16.40
N LYS A 123 -11.87 -18.68 15.92
CA LYS A 123 -11.91 -17.29 15.43
C LYS A 123 -13.29 -16.67 15.66
N PRO A 124 -13.42 -15.34 15.69
CA PRO A 124 -14.74 -14.70 15.66
C PRO A 124 -15.56 -15.18 14.45
N ALA A 125 -16.83 -15.49 14.67
CA ALA A 125 -17.69 -16.11 13.63
C ALA A 125 -17.84 -15.26 12.35
N HIS A 126 -17.74 -13.93 12.48
CA HIS A 126 -17.89 -12.98 11.39
C HIS A 126 -16.57 -12.68 10.65
N PHE A 127 -15.44 -13.25 11.06
CA PHE A 127 -14.16 -13.15 10.35
C PHE A 127 -13.93 -14.37 9.47
N ALA A 128 -13.32 -14.17 8.30
CA ALA A 128 -12.75 -15.23 7.49
C ALA A 128 -11.59 -15.93 8.24
N SER A 129 -11.32 -17.21 7.94
CA SER A 129 -10.12 -17.87 8.47
C SER A 129 -8.85 -17.31 7.81
N SER A 130 -7.68 -17.54 8.41
CA SER A 130 -6.39 -17.20 7.79
C SER A 130 -6.24 -17.86 6.41
N LEU A 131 -6.68 -19.12 6.28
CA LEU A 131 -6.67 -19.85 5.03
C LEU A 131 -7.59 -19.19 4.00
N ASP A 132 -8.84 -18.89 4.36
CA ASP A 132 -9.78 -18.21 3.46
C ASP A 132 -9.23 -16.85 3.00
N ILE A 133 -8.60 -16.09 3.91
CA ILE A 133 -7.96 -14.83 3.57
C ILE A 133 -6.86 -15.06 2.52
N MET A 134 -6.00 -16.06 2.72
CA MET A 134 -4.90 -16.32 1.78
C MET A 134 -5.34 -16.97 0.47
N LEU A 135 -6.51 -17.63 0.43
CA LEU A 135 -7.09 -18.14 -0.82
C LEU A 135 -7.74 -17.02 -1.64
N GLU A 136 -8.37 -16.04 -0.99
CA GLU A 136 -9.20 -15.03 -1.67
C GLU A 136 -8.54 -13.65 -1.82
N ALA A 137 -7.87 -13.15 -0.78
CA ALA A 137 -7.33 -11.79 -0.75
C ALA A 137 -6.19 -11.55 -1.76
N PRO A 138 -5.20 -12.44 -1.90
CA PRO A 138 -4.18 -12.28 -2.94
C PRO A 138 -4.76 -12.24 -4.35
N ILE A 139 -5.80 -13.05 -4.63
CA ILE A 139 -6.49 -13.04 -5.92
C ILE A 139 -7.23 -11.72 -6.13
N GLY A 140 -7.93 -11.20 -5.12
CA GLY A 140 -8.59 -9.89 -5.20
C GLY A 140 -7.61 -8.75 -5.48
N SER A 141 -6.49 -8.69 -4.77
CA SER A 141 -5.44 -7.71 -4.99
C SER A 141 -4.80 -7.85 -6.39
N ALA A 142 -4.49 -9.08 -6.81
CA ALA A 142 -3.94 -9.36 -8.13
C ALA A 142 -4.92 -9.00 -9.25
N ARG A 143 -6.22 -9.31 -9.08
CA ARG A 143 -7.27 -8.97 -10.03
C ARG A 143 -7.31 -7.47 -10.31
N PHE A 144 -7.25 -6.66 -9.26
CA PHE A 144 -7.25 -5.20 -9.41
C PHE A 144 -5.97 -4.71 -10.12
N ASN A 145 -4.80 -5.14 -9.67
CA ASN A 145 -3.52 -4.76 -10.31
C ASN A 145 -3.47 -5.18 -11.80
N ASN A 146 -3.92 -6.39 -12.12
CA ASN A 146 -3.94 -6.94 -13.48
C ASN A 146 -4.91 -6.20 -14.39
N GLU A 147 -6.14 -5.95 -13.95
CA GLU A 147 -7.16 -5.25 -14.74
C GLU A 147 -6.80 -3.78 -14.93
N PHE A 148 -6.26 -3.13 -13.90
CA PHE A 148 -5.76 -1.76 -14.01
C PHE A 148 -4.51 -1.66 -14.90
N GLY A 149 -3.68 -2.71 -14.93
CA GLY A 149 -2.44 -2.75 -15.70
C GLY A 149 -1.21 -2.20 -14.96
N ARG A 150 -1.14 -2.39 -13.63
CA ARG A 150 0.05 -2.10 -12.82
C ARG A 150 0.74 -3.42 -12.40
N PRO A 151 2.00 -3.66 -12.75
CA PRO A 151 2.71 -4.86 -12.29
C PRO A 151 2.94 -4.81 -10.78
N CYS A 152 2.64 -5.90 -10.07
CA CYS A 152 2.99 -6.08 -8.66
C CYS A 152 4.32 -6.85 -8.56
N LEU A 153 5.37 -6.19 -8.10
CA LEU A 153 6.76 -6.69 -8.26
C LEU A 153 7.43 -7.10 -6.95
N LEU A 154 6.81 -6.79 -5.81
CA LEU A 154 7.34 -7.09 -4.49
C LEU A 154 6.21 -7.47 -3.54
N GLY A 155 6.52 -8.26 -2.52
CA GLY A 155 5.58 -8.48 -1.44
C GLY A 155 6.17 -9.17 -0.23
N CYS A 156 5.34 -9.34 0.79
CA CYS A 156 5.68 -10.11 1.96
C CYS A 156 4.47 -10.96 2.42
N PHE A 157 4.75 -12.15 2.91
CA PHE A 157 3.75 -13.03 3.49
C PHE A 157 4.27 -13.56 4.83
N ARG A 158 3.45 -13.46 5.88
CA ARG A 158 3.77 -13.94 7.22
C ARG A 158 2.57 -14.64 7.84
N THR A 159 2.83 -15.77 8.47
CA THR A 159 1.93 -16.38 9.46
C THR A 159 2.50 -16.12 10.86
N LEU A 160 1.62 -15.84 11.82
CA LEU A 160 1.97 -15.83 13.24
C LEU A 160 0.72 -16.05 14.08
N LEU A 161 0.73 -17.13 14.84
CA LEU A 161 -0.11 -17.28 16.02
C LEU A 161 0.74 -17.93 17.12
N THR A 162 0.87 -17.26 18.26
CA THR A 162 1.70 -17.76 19.35
C THR A 162 1.06 -17.45 20.69
N ASN A 163 1.18 -18.38 21.64
CA ASN A 163 0.91 -18.10 23.03
C ASN A 163 2.14 -17.38 23.61
N VAL A 164 1.95 -16.19 24.19
CA VAL A 164 2.98 -15.46 24.94
C VAL A 164 2.70 -15.44 26.44
N GLY A 165 1.56 -16.01 26.85
CA GLY A 165 1.20 -16.23 28.25
C GLY A 165 1.72 -17.56 28.77
N ASN A 166 1.28 -17.91 29.98
CA ASN A 166 1.60 -19.19 30.60
C ASN A 166 0.51 -20.23 30.28
N ASP A 167 0.75 -21.49 30.60
CA ASP A 167 -0.18 -22.59 30.31
C ASP A 167 -1.55 -22.42 30.99
N ASP A 168 -1.59 -21.84 32.20
CA ASP A 168 -2.83 -21.62 32.96
C ASP A 168 -3.63 -20.39 32.49
N GLU A 169 -2.96 -19.40 31.90
CA GLU A 169 -3.54 -18.14 31.43
C GLU A 169 -2.97 -17.81 30.03
N PRO A 170 -3.49 -18.46 28.97
CA PRO A 170 -2.95 -18.29 27.63
C PRO A 170 -3.23 -16.88 27.12
N GLU A 171 -2.21 -16.27 26.52
CA GLU A 171 -2.32 -14.99 25.83
C GLU A 171 -1.89 -15.15 24.37
N TRP A 172 -2.88 -15.20 23.48
CA TRP A 172 -2.61 -15.41 22.06
C TRP A 172 -2.28 -14.10 21.33
N ARG A 173 -1.20 -14.12 20.57
CA ARG A 173 -0.76 -13.04 19.68
C ARG A 173 -0.73 -13.56 18.26
N GLY A 174 -1.43 -12.87 17.36
CA GLY A 174 -1.50 -13.23 15.95
C GLY A 174 -2.36 -12.25 15.17
N TYR A 175 -2.82 -12.68 14.00
CA TYR A 175 -3.48 -11.81 13.02
C TYR A 175 -4.85 -12.35 12.58
N HIS A 176 -5.77 -12.57 13.54
CA HIS A 176 -7.18 -12.84 13.22
C HIS A 176 -7.82 -11.68 12.44
N LYS A 177 -7.50 -10.44 12.82
CA LYS A 177 -7.62 -9.30 11.91
C LYS A 177 -6.31 -9.26 11.11
N PRO A 178 -6.34 -9.48 9.78
CA PRO A 178 -5.12 -9.59 9.01
C PRO A 178 -4.46 -8.22 8.87
N ILE A 179 -3.19 -8.24 8.47
CA ILE A 179 -2.59 -7.10 7.79
C ILE A 179 -2.68 -7.35 6.30
N MET A 180 -3.40 -6.50 5.59
CA MET A 180 -3.43 -6.46 4.13
C MET A 180 -2.80 -5.14 3.71
N ILE A 181 -1.62 -5.22 3.10
CA ILE A 181 -0.84 -4.08 2.63
C ILE A 181 -1.00 -3.98 1.12
N ALA A 182 -1.29 -2.77 0.65
CA ALA A 182 -1.15 -2.39 -0.75
C ALA A 182 -0.25 -1.16 -0.81
N GLY A 183 0.66 -1.12 -1.77
CA GLY A 183 1.54 0.02 -1.93
C GLY A 183 2.12 0.05 -3.32
N GLY A 184 2.84 1.11 -3.64
CA GLY A 184 3.48 1.21 -4.92
C GLY A 184 4.30 2.46 -5.10
N VAL A 185 4.81 2.54 -6.32
CA VAL A 185 5.55 3.66 -6.84
C VAL A 185 4.95 4.08 -8.17
N GLY A 186 4.99 5.39 -8.40
CA GLY A 186 4.57 6.02 -9.64
C GLY A 186 5.59 7.05 -10.10
N THR A 187 5.21 7.75 -11.16
CA THR A 187 5.98 8.88 -11.70
C THR A 187 5.12 10.12 -11.79
N VAL A 188 5.71 11.27 -11.48
CA VAL A 188 5.07 12.58 -11.65
C VAL A 188 6.00 13.54 -12.37
N ARG A 189 5.42 14.36 -13.25
CA ARG A 189 6.18 15.37 -13.98
C ARG A 189 6.44 16.57 -13.07
N PRO A 190 7.57 17.29 -13.20
CA PRO A 190 7.96 18.35 -12.28
C PRO A 190 6.89 19.44 -12.09
N GLN A 191 6.29 19.90 -13.19
CA GLN A 191 5.22 20.91 -13.18
C GLN A 191 3.89 20.45 -12.57
N HIS A 192 3.74 19.15 -12.31
CA HIS A 192 2.55 18.56 -11.68
C HIS A 192 2.84 17.98 -10.31
N ALA A 193 4.09 18.05 -9.81
CA ALA A 193 4.48 17.41 -8.55
C ALA A 193 3.85 18.06 -7.32
N LEU A 194 3.44 19.34 -7.43
CA LEU A 194 2.81 20.10 -6.35
C LEU A 194 1.43 20.59 -6.79
N LYS A 195 0.48 20.62 -5.84
CA LYS A 195 -0.83 21.26 -6.01
C LYS A 195 -0.65 22.78 -6.13
N ASP A 196 -1.54 23.45 -6.86
CA ASP A 196 -1.61 24.91 -6.85
C ASP A 196 -2.30 25.33 -5.54
N PRO A 197 -1.69 26.18 -4.69
CA PRO A 197 -2.32 26.66 -3.46
C PRO A 197 -3.70 27.31 -3.68
N LYS A 198 -3.98 27.84 -4.89
CA LYS A 198 -5.28 28.43 -5.22
C LYS A 198 -6.39 27.40 -5.39
N ASP A 199 -6.02 26.16 -5.71
CA ASP A 199 -6.94 25.06 -5.93
C ASP A 199 -7.15 24.21 -4.65
N VAL A 200 -6.42 24.52 -3.58
CA VAL A 200 -6.48 23.81 -2.30
C VAL A 200 -7.27 24.65 -1.29
N ASN A 201 -8.48 24.18 -0.94
CA ASN A 201 -9.29 24.79 0.11
C ASN A 201 -8.70 24.47 1.50
N ASP A 202 -8.88 25.38 2.45
CA ASP A 202 -8.51 25.16 3.85
C ASP A 202 -9.19 23.88 4.39
N GLY A 203 -8.39 22.94 4.90
CA GLY A 203 -8.86 21.65 5.42
C GLY A 203 -8.98 20.52 4.39
N ALA A 204 -8.63 20.76 3.13
CA ALA A 204 -8.44 19.69 2.16
C ALA A 204 -7.16 18.90 2.51
N HIS A 205 -7.33 17.63 2.87
CA HIS A 205 -6.24 16.66 3.05
C HIS A 205 -6.06 15.87 1.76
#